data_AF-A0AAE0NNJ8-F1
#
_entry.id   AF-A0AAE0NNJ8-F1
#
_cell.length_a   1.000
_cell.length_b   1.000
_cell.length_c   1.000
_cell.angle_alpha   90.00
_cell.angle_beta   90.00
_cell.angle_gamma   90.00
#
_symmetry.space_group_name_H-M   'P 1'
#
loop_
_entity.id
_entity.type
_entity.pdbx_description
1 polymer ?
#
loop_
_entity_poly.entity_id
_entity_poly.type
_entity_poly.pdbx_seq_one_letter_code
_entity_poly.pdbx_strand_id
1 'polypeptide(L)'
;MGYPAKRTKTKTRRYLRDIDQVKADLTSPRHLELHKESKAPEDLPGLGRHYCIACAKWFETDVSLVQHNSGKPHKRRLKDIRNVFTHVDANAASNLRIDNGPKRIAKSEEVEMAM
;
A
#
# COMPACT_ATOMS: atom_id res chain seq x y z
N MET A 1 18.96 28.09 -8.92
CA MET A 1 19.43 26.84 -8.28
C MET A 1 18.66 25.65 -8.84
N GLY A 2 19.07 25.17 -10.02
CA GLY A 2 18.41 24.09 -10.75
C GLY A 2 19.20 22.80 -10.66
N TYR A 3 18.71 21.84 -9.88
CA TYR A 3 19.08 20.43 -10.02
C TYR A 3 18.26 19.84 -11.19
N PRO A 4 18.87 19.12 -12.15
CA PRO A 4 18.15 18.60 -13.31
C PRO A 4 17.01 17.71 -12.84
N ALA A 5 15.84 18.03 -13.34
CA ALA A 5 14.59 17.53 -12.83
C ALA A 5 14.45 16.00 -12.91
N LYS A 6 14.65 15.33 -11.77
CA LYS A 6 13.82 14.16 -11.39
C LYS A 6 12.31 14.53 -11.26
N ARG A 7 11.93 15.81 -11.52
CA ARG A 7 10.61 16.42 -11.32
C ARG A 7 9.46 15.85 -12.16
N THR A 8 9.69 14.98 -13.15
CA THR A 8 8.57 14.41 -13.95
C THR A 8 8.01 13.11 -13.38
N LYS A 9 8.83 12.32 -12.67
CA LYS A 9 8.43 11.04 -12.09
C LYS A 9 7.79 11.20 -10.72
N THR A 10 8.19 12.22 -9.96
CA THR A 10 7.65 12.54 -8.63
C THR A 10 6.35 13.38 -8.69
N LYS A 11 5.81 13.66 -9.89
CA LYS A 11 4.55 14.43 -9.98
C LYS A 11 3.39 13.59 -9.46
N THR A 12 2.47 14.24 -8.74
CA THR A 12 1.24 13.62 -8.18
C THR A 12 0.46 12.81 -9.22
N ARG A 13 0.31 13.33 -10.45
CA ARG A 13 -0.38 12.65 -11.56
C ARG A 13 0.24 11.31 -12.01
N ARG A 14 1.47 11.00 -11.60
CA ARG A 14 2.21 9.77 -11.93
C ARG A 14 2.64 9.01 -10.67
N TYR A 15 2.10 9.42 -9.53
CA TYR A 15 2.47 8.86 -8.25
C TYR A 15 1.95 7.43 -8.14
N LEU A 16 2.81 6.55 -7.63
CA LEU A 16 2.46 5.15 -7.38
C LEU A 16 2.00 5.00 -5.93
N ARG A 17 1.53 3.81 -5.60
CA ARG A 17 1.11 3.51 -4.24
C ARG A 17 2.27 3.61 -3.24
N ASP A 18 1.98 4.20 -2.08
CA ASP A 18 2.95 4.36 -1.00
C ASP A 18 3.38 3.02 -0.40
N ILE A 19 4.59 2.98 0.15
CA ILE A 19 5.15 1.77 0.78
C ILE A 19 4.32 1.39 2.01
N ASP A 20 3.87 2.38 2.78
CA ASP A 20 3.06 2.21 3.99
C ASP A 20 1.67 1.64 3.65
N GLN A 21 1.06 2.10 2.55
CA GLN A 21 -0.21 1.56 2.05
C GLN A 21 -0.05 0.11 1.58
N VAL A 22 1.04 -0.19 0.88
CA VAL A 22 1.38 -1.57 0.47
C VAL A 22 1.60 -2.46 1.68
N LYS A 23 2.18 -1.93 2.76
CA LYS A 23 2.32 -2.68 4.01
C LYS A 23 0.95 -3.01 4.61
N ALA A 24 0.01 -2.05 4.62
CA ALA A 24 -1.36 -2.27 5.08
C ALA A 24 -2.12 -3.30 4.22
N ASP A 25 -1.88 -3.32 2.90
CA ASP A 25 -2.42 -4.34 1.99
C ASP A 25 -1.93 -5.75 2.35
N LEU A 26 -0.66 -5.88 2.71
CA LEU A 26 -0.08 -7.17 3.11
C LEU A 26 -0.61 -7.64 4.47
N THR A 27 -0.95 -6.71 5.36
CA THR A 27 -1.48 -7.03 6.68
C THR A 27 -2.97 -7.36 6.65
N SER A 28 -3.75 -6.72 5.79
CA SER A 28 -5.21 -6.86 5.77
C SER A 28 -5.74 -7.20 4.37
N PRO A 29 -6.41 -8.36 4.20
CA PRO A 29 -6.93 -8.78 2.89
C PRO A 29 -8.02 -7.82 2.38
N ARG A 30 -8.85 -7.29 3.27
CA ARG A 30 -9.89 -6.31 2.95
C ARG A 30 -9.33 -5.05 2.26
N HIS A 31 -8.18 -4.55 2.69
CA HIS A 31 -7.59 -3.34 2.11
C HIS A 31 -7.08 -3.57 0.69
N LEU A 32 -6.57 -4.79 0.43
CA LEU A 32 -6.18 -5.23 -0.90
C LEU A 32 -7.39 -5.37 -1.83
N GLU A 33 -8.48 -5.98 -1.36
CA GLU A 33 -9.73 -6.14 -2.12
C GLU A 33 -10.29 -4.77 -2.53
N LEU A 34 -10.47 -3.86 -1.57
CA LEU A 34 -10.94 -2.49 -1.84
C LEU A 34 -10.08 -1.77 -2.89
N HIS A 35 -8.76 -1.97 -2.86
CA HIS A 35 -7.89 -1.38 -3.86
C HIS A 35 -8.06 -2.00 -5.25
N LYS A 36 -8.27 -3.32 -5.34
CA LYS A 36 -8.54 -3.97 -6.63
C LYS A 36 -9.88 -3.53 -7.19
N GLU A 37 -10.91 -3.43 -6.35
CA GLU A 37 -12.25 -2.97 -6.72
C GLU A 37 -12.28 -1.50 -7.15
N SER A 38 -11.38 -0.67 -6.62
CA SER A 38 -11.30 0.75 -7.02
C SER A 38 -10.93 0.97 -8.49
N LYS A 39 -10.51 -0.09 -9.21
CA LYS A 39 -10.07 -0.02 -10.61
C LYS A 39 -10.95 -0.92 -11.46
N ALA A 40 -11.47 -0.36 -12.55
CA ALA A 40 -12.23 -1.11 -13.52
C ALA A 40 -11.32 -2.13 -14.24
N PRO A 41 -11.72 -3.42 -14.34
CA PRO A 41 -10.89 -4.46 -14.93
C PRO A 41 -10.60 -4.21 -16.42
N GLU A 42 -11.50 -3.57 -17.15
CA GLU A 42 -11.36 -3.23 -18.57
C GLU A 42 -10.22 -2.24 -18.86
N ASP A 43 -9.92 -1.33 -17.94
CA ASP A 43 -8.87 -0.32 -18.11
C ASP A 43 -7.48 -0.84 -17.73
N LEU A 44 -7.42 -2.03 -17.15
CA LEU A 44 -6.20 -2.61 -16.60
C LEU A 44 -5.53 -3.58 -17.60
N PRO A 45 -4.19 -3.60 -17.65
CA PRO A 45 -3.50 -4.60 -18.46
C PRO A 45 -3.81 -6.01 -17.94
N GLY A 46 -4.02 -6.94 -18.87
CA GLY A 46 -4.36 -8.33 -18.53
C GLY A 46 -5.70 -8.49 -17.79
N LEU A 47 -6.65 -7.56 -17.97
CA LEU A 47 -7.95 -7.53 -17.30
C LEU A 47 -7.85 -7.56 -15.77
N GLY A 48 -6.76 -7.02 -15.22
CA GLY A 48 -6.51 -7.02 -13.78
C GLY A 48 -6.24 -8.42 -13.19
N ARG A 49 -5.82 -9.40 -13.99
CA ARG A 49 -5.54 -10.76 -13.48
C ARG A 49 -4.16 -10.86 -12.82
N HIS A 50 -3.14 -10.26 -13.44
CA HIS A 50 -1.75 -10.40 -13.02
C HIS A 50 -1.29 -9.16 -12.23
N TYR A 51 -1.31 -9.24 -10.90
CA TYR A 51 -0.98 -8.13 -10.01
C TYR A 51 0.17 -8.44 -9.05
N CYS A 52 1.16 -7.55 -9.01
CA CYS A 52 2.18 -7.59 -7.96
C CYS A 52 1.82 -6.60 -6.84
N ILE A 53 1.56 -7.13 -5.64
CA ILE A 53 1.18 -6.35 -4.45
C ILE A 53 2.34 -5.42 -4.02
N ALA A 54 3.57 -5.95 -3.93
CA ALA A 54 4.73 -5.20 -3.44
C ALA A 54 5.07 -3.97 -4.30
N CYS A 55 4.93 -4.09 -5.62
CA CYS A 55 5.24 -3.01 -6.56
C CYS A 55 4.00 -2.23 -7.01
N ALA A 56 2.80 -2.61 -6.54
CA ALA A 56 1.52 -2.05 -6.95
C ALA A 56 1.36 -1.91 -8.48
N LYS A 57 1.82 -2.93 -9.23
CA LYS A 57 1.84 -2.91 -10.69
C LYS A 57 1.06 -4.08 -11.28
N TRP A 58 0.32 -3.78 -12.33
CA TRP A 58 -0.41 -4.75 -13.15
C TRP A 58 0.41 -5.18 -14.36
N PHE A 59 0.27 -6.43 -14.76
CA PHE A 59 0.96 -7.05 -15.88
C PHE A 59 -0.04 -7.69 -16.85
N GLU A 60 0.38 -7.85 -18.10
CA GLU A 60 -0.47 -8.41 -19.15
C GLU A 60 -0.53 -9.94 -19.11
N THR A 61 0.56 -10.60 -18.68
CA THR A 61 0.71 -12.07 -18.68
C THR A 61 1.34 -12.58 -17.39
N ASP A 62 1.09 -13.86 -17.06
CA ASP A 62 1.72 -14.54 -15.92
C ASP A 62 3.25 -14.60 -16.04
N VAL A 63 3.77 -14.84 -17.26
CA VAL A 63 5.21 -14.94 -17.49
C VAL A 63 5.91 -13.63 -17.11
N SER A 64 5.29 -12.49 -17.43
CA SER A 64 5.80 -11.17 -17.08
C SER A 64 5.82 -10.94 -15.57
N LEU A 65 4.82 -11.45 -14.85
CA LEU A 65 4.76 -11.37 -13.39
C LEU A 65 5.84 -12.22 -12.73
N VAL A 66 6.08 -13.43 -13.23
CA VAL A 66 7.16 -14.31 -12.73
C VAL A 66 8.54 -13.69 -12.98
N GLN A 67 8.76 -13.15 -14.18
CA GLN A 67 10.01 -12.44 -14.50
C GLN A 67 10.19 -11.19 -13.63
N HIS A 68 9.10 -10.44 -13.37
CA HIS A 68 9.14 -9.30 -12.46
C HIS A 68 9.59 -9.68 -11.04
N ASN A 69 9.01 -10.75 -10.48
CA ASN A 69 9.30 -11.20 -9.12
C ASN A 69 10.77 -11.63 -8.93
N SER A 70 11.37 -12.25 -9.95
CA SER A 70 12.78 -12.65 -9.91
C SER A 70 13.75 -11.47 -10.07
N GLY A 71 13.26 -10.34 -10.60
CA GLY A 71 14.03 -9.15 -10.91
C GLY A 71 14.59 -8.39 -9.69
N LYS A 72 15.73 -7.72 -9.89
CA LYS A 72 16.34 -6.81 -8.92
C LYS A 72 15.42 -5.69 -8.40
N PRO A 73 14.57 -5.01 -9.22
CA PRO A 73 13.73 -3.93 -8.70
C PRO A 73 12.70 -4.44 -7.69
N HIS A 74 12.11 -5.61 -7.94
CA HIS A 74 11.17 -6.23 -7.00
C HIS A 74 11.86 -6.58 -5.68
N LYS A 75 13.03 -7.24 -5.75
CA LYS A 75 13.82 -7.58 -4.56
C LYS A 75 14.24 -6.36 -3.74
N ARG A 76 14.52 -5.22 -4.39
CA ARG A 76 14.78 -3.94 -3.69
C ARG A 76 13.52 -3.45 -2.97
N ARG A 77 12.38 -3.45 -3.67
CA ARG A 77 11.09 -3.02 -3.09
C ARG A 77 10.69 -3.85 -1.87
N LEU A 78 10.96 -5.16 -1.87
CA LEU A 78 10.72 -6.02 -0.71
C LEU A 78 11.55 -5.63 0.51
N LYS A 79 12.79 -5.15 0.30
CA LYS A 79 13.63 -4.63 1.39
C LYS A 79 13.07 -3.31 1.93
N ASP A 80 12.60 -2.44 1.04
CA ASP A 80 11.98 -1.16 1.43
C ASP A 80 10.70 -1.38 2.25
N ILE A 81 9.84 -2.33 1.83
CA ILE A 81 8.61 -2.71 2.56
C ILE A 81 8.90 -3.36 3.93
N ARG A 82 10.12 -3.86 4.15
CA ARG A 82 10.51 -4.37 5.46
C ARG A 82 10.78 -3.22 6.44
N ASN A 83 11.32 -2.11 5.95
CA ASN A 83 11.77 -0.96 6.75
C ASN A 83 10.87 0.25 6.48
N VAL A 84 9.57 0.08 6.72
CA VAL A 84 8.57 1.14 6.53
C VAL A 84 8.71 2.15 7.65
N PHE A 85 8.71 3.44 7.29
CA PHE A 85 8.77 4.54 8.24
C PHE A 85 7.43 5.26 8.25
N THR A 86 6.77 5.29 9.40
CA THR A 86 5.44 5.89 9.54
C THR A 86 5.51 7.24 10.25
N HIS A 87 4.42 8.02 10.18
CA HIS A 87 4.32 9.29 10.90
C HIS A 87 4.46 9.13 12.43
N VAL A 88 4.08 7.96 12.97
CA VAL A 88 4.24 7.66 14.40
C VAL A 88 5.72 7.63 14.78
N ASP A 89 6.56 7.06 13.92
CA ASP A 89 8.02 7.00 14.13
C ASP A 89 8.65 8.40 14.08
N ALA A 90 8.16 9.28 13.19
CA ALA A 90 8.60 10.67 13.11
C ALA A 90 8.23 11.48 14.37
N ASN A 91 7.02 11.30 14.87
CA ASN A 91 6.55 11.93 16.09
C ASN A 91 7.35 11.45 17.31
N ALA A 92 7.59 10.13 17.41
CA ALA A 92 8.40 9.55 18.47
C ALA A 92 9.83 10.11 18.48
N ALA A 93 10.46 10.26 17.30
CA ALA A 93 11.77 10.90 17.18
C ALA A 93 11.77 12.37 17.60
N SER A 94 10.64 13.07 17.43
CA SER A 94 10.46 14.47 17.84
C SER A 94 9.97 14.61 19.29
N ASN A 95 9.87 13.50 20.04
CA ASN A 95 9.27 13.44 21.39
C ASN A 95 7.82 13.98 21.45
N LEU A 96 7.09 13.92 20.35
CA LEU A 96 5.68 14.31 20.27
C LEU A 96 4.81 13.06 20.41
N ARG A 97 3.82 13.11 21.31
CA ARG A 97 2.82 12.04 21.45
C ARG A 97 1.56 12.41 20.68
N ILE A 98 1.01 11.44 19.95
CA ILE A 98 -0.32 11.58 19.35
C ILE A 98 -1.34 11.34 20.46
N ASP A 99 -2.11 12.37 20.80
CA ASP A 99 -3.23 12.23 21.73
C ASP A 99 -4.43 11.66 20.97
N ASN A 100 -4.69 10.36 21.15
CA ASN A 100 -5.83 9.67 20.53
C ASN A 100 -7.13 9.83 21.34
N GLY A 101 -7.16 10.77 22.29
CA GLY A 101 -8.29 10.99 23.19
C GLY A 101 -8.54 9.79 24.12
N PRO A 102 -9.60 9.83 24.93
CA PRO A 102 -9.97 8.70 25.77
C PRO A 102 -10.35 7.50 24.89
N LYS A 103 -9.74 6.33 25.17
CA LYS A 103 -10.10 5.07 24.51
C LYS A 103 -11.60 4.82 24.68
N ARG A 104 -12.34 4.84 23.56
CA ARG A 104 -13.74 4.41 23.54
C ARG A 104 -13.75 2.90 23.81
N ILE A 105 -14.22 2.50 24.99
CA ILE A 105 -14.49 1.09 25.30
C ILE A 105 -15.66 0.70 24.39
N ALA A 106 -15.41 -0.16 23.41
CA ALA A 106 -16.47 -0.67 22.55
C ALA A 106 -17.41 -1.53 23.43
N LYS A 107 -18.67 -1.12 23.52
CA LYS A 107 -19.74 -1.88 24.19
C LYS A 107 -20.06 -3.08 23.30
N SER A 108 -19.63 -4.28 23.69
CA SER A 108 -19.78 -5.52 22.90
C SER A 108 -20.77 -6.52 23.52
N GLU A 109 -21.79 -6.07 24.26
CA GLU A 109 -22.72 -6.96 24.98
C GLU A 109 -24.19 -6.55 24.79
N GLU A 110 -24.73 -6.50 23.56
CA GLU A 110 -26.18 -6.26 23.35
C GLU A 110 -26.82 -7.05 22.18
N VAL A 111 -26.23 -8.16 21.68
CA VAL A 111 -26.82 -8.93 20.55
C VAL A 111 -27.28 -10.35 20.90
N GLU A 112 -27.12 -10.84 22.13
CA GLU A 112 -27.57 -12.20 22.52
C GLU A 112 -28.98 -12.30 23.15
N MET A 113 -29.72 -11.20 23.34
CA MET A 113 -31.06 -11.21 23.98
C MET A 113 -32.21 -10.74 23.07
N ALA A 114 -32.16 -10.99 21.76
CA ALA A 114 -33.23 -10.63 20.83
C ALA A 114 -33.59 -11.73 19.81
N MET A 115 -33.45 -13.01 20.19
CA MET A 115 -33.94 -14.14 19.40
C MET A 115 -34.77 -15.10 20.25
#